data_AF-A0A6G4X8W8-F1
#
_entry.id   AF-A0A6G4X8W8-F1
#
_cell.length_a   1.000
_cell.length_b   1.000
_cell.length_c   1.000
_cell.angle_alpha   90.00
_cell.angle_beta   90.00
_cell.angle_gamma   90.00
#
_symmetry.space_group_name_H-M   'P 1'
#
loop_
_entity.id
_entity.type
_entity.pdbx_description
1 polymer ?
#
loop_
_entity_poly.entity_id
_entity_poly.type
_entity_poly.pdbx_seq_one_letter_code
_entity_poly.pdbx_strand_id
1 'polypeptide(L)'
;TPLTRPGGWNGRAVFTLGGGCVGGWYRQGTATGGVTSPYLLGRGYALMSSTLNVFGQNCSDLTAAETASMVKERFTEAYGPAVHTIGLGCSGGSYQAYQIVDNYPGILDGIVPACSFPDVGFAMTQRVTDTKLLTDYFARHGAGWTEEQKRAVTGFASYAVATGTRRDAVRIDPRGDCGVLPEKLRYHPRTAPRGARCDLYDHARNVYGTDPETGFARRPLDNTGIQYGLGALRDGTISKKQFLDLNVRIGGFDQDARHIARRTEADLKAVRTAYRTGRLTSGGGGLADAPIIEYRAYTDDSPGGDTHLRYHSLSMRKRLEKANGTSANMVSVLEDSRYGPFSLKSPLLRRSLTMMDRWLTALAADTSHAPRIEKIVRAKPDGLREGCNTRGRRPVFLAQKLNRAPDSRCEKLYPSHSFPREVAGEDIASDVIKCRKRPVRRDAYGDVRWSEPEWRRLRRTFAAGVCDYTRPGVGRQSLRGTWLSY
;
A
#
# COMPACT_ATOMS: atom_id res chain seq x y z
N THR A 1 30.15 23.63 6.79
CA THR A 1 29.29 24.45 7.67
C THR A 1 28.02 24.78 6.90
N PRO A 2 26.93 25.23 7.54
CA PRO A 2 25.72 25.64 6.80
C PRO A 2 25.95 26.75 5.76
N LEU A 3 27.04 27.53 5.92
CA LEU A 3 27.44 28.60 5.00
C LEU A 3 28.45 28.15 3.93
N THR A 4 28.99 26.93 4.02
CA THR A 4 29.99 26.40 3.08
C THR A 4 29.73 24.93 2.82
N ARG A 5 29.20 24.64 1.63
CA ARG A 5 28.90 23.27 1.17
C ARG A 5 30.18 22.44 1.07
N PRO A 6 30.19 21.18 1.54
CA PRO A 6 31.31 20.27 1.30
C PRO A 6 31.57 20.10 -0.21
N GLY A 7 32.84 20.10 -0.63
CA GLY A 7 33.21 20.06 -2.05
C GLY A 7 32.73 18.82 -2.82
N GLY A 8 32.55 17.69 -2.13
CA GLY A 8 32.00 16.46 -2.73
C GLY A 8 30.48 16.43 -2.85
N TRP A 9 29.77 17.42 -2.30
CA TRP A 9 28.30 17.47 -2.33
C TRP A 9 27.81 18.33 -3.49
N ASN A 10 26.97 17.74 -4.35
CA ASN A 10 26.37 18.42 -5.49
C ASN A 10 25.19 19.34 -5.10
N GLY A 11 24.86 19.48 -3.82
CA GLY A 11 23.74 20.28 -3.31
C GLY A 11 22.38 19.55 -3.29
N ARG A 12 22.29 18.31 -3.78
CA ARG A 12 21.06 17.49 -3.79
C ARG A 12 21.13 16.42 -2.72
N ALA A 13 19.99 16.02 -2.19
CA ALA A 13 19.92 14.98 -1.17
C ALA A 13 18.93 13.87 -1.52
N VAL A 14 19.23 12.65 -1.08
CA VAL A 14 18.31 11.51 -1.12
C VAL A 14 18.01 11.08 0.31
N PHE A 15 16.73 11.07 0.65
CA PHE A 15 16.23 10.51 1.89
C PHE A 15 15.89 9.04 1.67
N THR A 16 16.66 8.13 2.26
CA THR A 16 16.43 6.69 2.12
C THR A 16 15.46 6.19 3.19
N LEU A 17 14.42 5.50 2.76
CA LEU A 17 13.31 5.01 3.57
C LEU A 17 13.33 3.49 3.60
N GLY A 18 13.47 2.91 4.79
CA GLY A 18 13.61 1.46 4.97
C GLY A 18 12.28 0.69 4.93
N GLY A 19 12.33 -0.52 4.38
CA GLY A 19 11.19 -1.42 4.25
C GLY A 19 10.77 -2.12 5.55
N GLY A 20 9.84 -3.08 5.43
CA GLY A 20 9.30 -3.85 6.56
C GLY A 20 8.07 -3.19 7.21
N CYS A 21 7.57 -3.82 8.28
CA CYS A 21 6.57 -3.26 9.19
C CYS A 21 6.42 -4.17 10.42
N VAL A 22 6.33 -5.48 10.17
CA VAL A 22 6.18 -6.51 11.21
C VAL A 22 7.36 -6.46 12.18
N GLY A 23 7.04 -6.47 13.47
CA GLY A 23 8.01 -6.32 14.56
C GLY A 23 8.46 -4.88 14.81
N GLY A 24 7.98 -3.91 14.03
CA GLY A 24 8.28 -2.49 14.16
C GLY A 24 7.48 -1.79 15.26
N TRP A 25 7.37 -2.43 16.42
CA TRP A 25 6.55 -2.01 17.56
C TRP A 25 7.44 -1.71 18.75
N TYR A 26 7.19 -0.63 19.49
CA TYR A 26 7.88 -0.30 20.76
C TYR A 26 9.42 -0.38 20.73
N ARG A 27 10.04 -0.04 19.59
CA ARG A 27 11.49 -0.07 19.46
C ARG A 27 12.02 1.06 18.61
N GLN A 28 13.23 1.47 18.94
CA GLN A 28 14.10 2.20 18.04
C GLN A 28 15.13 1.20 17.52
N GLY A 29 15.20 1.04 16.20
CA GLY A 29 16.10 0.07 15.57
C GLY A 29 17.57 0.51 15.60
N THR A 30 18.44 -0.37 15.09
CA THR A 30 19.89 -0.11 14.94
C THR A 30 20.32 0.15 13.49
N ALA A 31 19.40 0.02 12.53
CA ALA A 31 19.67 0.19 11.10
C ALA A 31 18.76 1.27 10.51
N THR A 32 19.28 2.02 9.54
CA THR A 32 18.56 3.03 8.77
C THR A 32 18.14 2.48 7.39
N GLY A 33 17.52 3.31 6.55
CA GLY A 33 17.26 3.00 5.13
C GLY A 33 18.53 2.90 4.27
N GLY A 34 19.71 3.09 4.87
CA GLY A 34 21.02 2.99 4.23
C GLY A 34 21.54 4.35 3.77
N VAL A 35 22.71 4.75 4.25
CA VAL A 35 23.34 6.05 3.94
C VAL A 35 24.76 5.92 3.39
N THR A 36 25.17 4.70 3.05
CA THR A 36 26.55 4.37 2.62
C THR A 36 26.60 3.88 1.17
N SER A 37 25.68 4.32 0.31
CA SER A 37 25.60 3.88 -1.09
C SER A 37 26.75 4.49 -1.93
N PRO A 38 27.70 3.68 -2.43
CA PRO A 38 28.81 4.21 -3.25
C PRO A 38 28.31 4.83 -4.56
N TYR A 39 27.21 4.31 -5.11
CA TYR A 39 26.62 4.82 -6.35
C TYR A 39 26.06 6.25 -6.18
N LEU A 40 25.39 6.53 -5.06
CA LEU A 40 24.79 7.84 -4.79
C LEU A 40 25.82 8.83 -4.27
N LEU A 41 26.65 8.42 -3.31
CA LEU A 41 27.74 9.24 -2.78
C LEU A 41 28.74 9.61 -3.88
N GLY A 42 29.10 8.67 -4.77
CA GLY A 42 29.97 8.92 -5.91
C GLY A 42 29.40 9.86 -6.98
N ARG A 43 28.10 10.21 -6.92
CA ARG A 43 27.46 11.26 -7.73
C ARG A 43 27.33 12.59 -6.99
N GLY A 44 27.82 12.64 -5.76
CA GLY A 44 27.75 13.80 -4.89
C GLY A 44 26.39 14.02 -4.24
N TYR A 45 25.48 13.04 -4.21
CA TYR A 45 24.27 13.17 -3.40
C TYR A 45 24.61 13.07 -1.91
N ALA A 46 24.03 13.94 -1.11
CA ALA A 46 23.94 13.71 0.33
C ALA A 46 22.90 12.62 0.61
N LEU A 47 23.15 11.77 1.60
CA LEU A 47 22.22 10.72 2.01
C LEU A 47 21.73 10.96 3.43
N MET A 48 20.41 10.95 3.60
CA MET A 48 19.74 11.11 4.88
C MET A 48 18.90 9.88 5.18
N SER A 49 18.87 9.46 6.44
CA SER A 49 17.95 8.43 6.93
C SER A 49 17.96 8.40 8.46
N SER A 50 16.99 7.70 9.04
CA SER A 50 16.92 7.43 10.48
C SER A 50 16.40 6.03 10.72
N THR A 51 16.69 5.47 11.89
CA THR A 51 16.17 4.16 12.30
C THR A 51 14.64 4.18 12.47
N LEU A 52 14.06 5.35 12.79
CA LEU A 52 12.61 5.56 12.83
C LEU A 52 11.98 5.76 11.44
N ASN A 53 12.80 5.90 10.38
CA ASN A 53 12.37 5.87 8.97
C ASN A 53 12.59 4.49 8.33
N VAL A 54 12.66 3.44 9.14
CA VAL A 54 12.62 2.04 8.70
C VAL A 54 11.36 1.44 9.28
N PHE A 55 10.35 1.17 8.46
CA PHE A 55 9.07 0.66 8.98
C PHE A 55 9.21 -0.71 9.65
N GLY A 56 10.16 -1.53 9.23
CA GLY A 56 10.52 -2.74 9.95
C GLY A 56 10.90 -2.48 11.42
N GLN A 57 11.44 -1.30 11.74
CA GLN A 57 11.81 -0.89 13.10
C GLN A 57 10.71 -0.08 13.80
N ASN A 58 10.04 0.81 13.07
CA ASN A 58 8.95 1.64 13.57
C ASN A 58 7.88 1.80 12.50
N CYS A 59 6.82 0.99 12.54
CA CYS A 59 5.75 1.01 11.53
C CYS A 59 4.67 2.06 11.87
N SER A 60 5.10 3.32 12.06
CA SER A 60 4.23 4.48 12.33
C SER A 60 4.51 5.56 11.29
N ASP A 61 3.50 5.87 10.47
CA ASP A 61 3.63 6.87 9.41
C ASP A 61 3.69 8.30 9.94
N LEU A 62 3.01 8.61 11.06
CA LEU A 62 3.18 9.91 11.76
C LEU A 62 4.63 10.11 12.19
N THR A 63 5.14 9.15 12.96
CA THR A 63 6.48 9.24 13.54
C THR A 63 7.54 9.26 12.45
N ALA A 64 7.33 8.54 11.34
CA ALA A 64 8.23 8.60 10.20
C ALA A 64 8.25 10.00 9.54
N ALA A 65 7.10 10.67 9.40
CA ALA A 65 7.05 12.03 8.85
C ALA A 65 7.72 13.04 9.78
N GLU A 66 7.40 13.00 11.07
CA GLU A 66 8.04 13.84 12.10
C GLU A 66 9.56 13.63 12.10
N THR A 67 10.01 12.37 12.15
CA THR A 67 11.44 12.05 12.08
C THR A 67 12.09 12.58 10.81
N ALA A 68 11.44 12.42 9.64
CA ALA A 68 11.98 12.89 8.38
C ALA A 68 12.14 14.42 8.36
N SER A 69 11.19 15.15 8.96
CA SER A 69 11.29 16.61 9.10
C SER A 69 12.49 17.01 9.98
N MET A 70 12.64 16.38 11.16
CA MET A 70 13.75 16.66 12.09
C MET A 70 15.11 16.30 11.50
N VAL A 71 15.21 15.20 10.76
CA VAL A 71 16.45 14.78 10.08
C VAL A 71 16.81 15.79 8.98
N LYS A 72 15.84 16.26 8.20
CA LYS A 72 16.05 17.28 7.16
C LYS A 72 16.47 18.62 7.75
N GLU A 73 15.85 19.03 8.85
CA GLU A 73 16.24 20.23 9.61
C GLU A 73 17.68 20.11 10.10
N ARG A 74 18.01 19.03 10.82
CA ARG A 74 19.37 18.79 11.32
C ARG A 74 20.41 18.78 10.21
N PHE A 75 20.10 18.19 9.05
CA PHE A 75 20.96 18.23 7.88
C PHE A 75 21.16 19.66 7.38
N THR A 76 20.08 20.44 7.30
CA THR A 76 20.10 21.84 6.85
C THR A 76 20.93 22.72 7.77
N GLU A 77 20.79 22.57 9.09
CA GLU A 77 21.60 23.29 10.07
C GLU A 77 23.10 22.95 10.00
N ALA A 78 23.43 21.70 9.68
CA ALA A 78 24.83 21.26 9.65
C ALA A 78 25.52 21.60 8.32
N TYR A 79 24.81 21.48 7.20
CA TYR A 79 25.39 21.49 5.85
C TYR A 79 24.80 22.55 4.92
N GLY A 80 23.70 23.19 5.31
CA GLY A 80 22.95 24.14 4.49
C GLY A 80 21.80 23.44 3.75
N PRO A 81 20.86 24.22 3.19
CA PRO A 81 19.69 23.65 2.52
C PRO A 81 20.08 22.89 1.25
N ALA A 82 19.49 21.71 1.08
CA ALA A 82 19.53 20.98 -0.17
C ALA A 82 18.67 21.70 -1.22
N VAL A 83 19.11 21.70 -2.47
CA VAL A 83 18.34 22.23 -3.61
C VAL A 83 17.00 21.49 -3.75
N HIS A 84 17.03 20.18 -3.53
CA HIS A 84 15.85 19.34 -3.36
C HIS A 84 16.23 18.04 -2.63
N THR A 85 15.23 17.41 -2.04
CA THR A 85 15.31 16.14 -1.30
C THR A 85 14.44 15.08 -2.00
N ILE A 86 15.06 14.01 -2.49
CA ILE A 86 14.37 12.89 -3.14
C ILE A 86 14.08 11.79 -2.12
N GLY A 87 12.82 11.41 -1.95
CA GLY A 87 12.48 10.21 -1.17
C GLY A 87 12.71 8.93 -1.98
N LEU A 88 13.40 7.94 -1.41
CA LEU A 88 13.69 6.67 -2.05
C LEU A 88 13.42 5.51 -1.09
N GLY A 89 12.52 4.59 -1.44
CA GLY A 89 12.23 3.45 -0.59
C GLY A 89 11.37 2.37 -1.25
N CYS A 90 11.54 1.13 -0.81
CA CYS A 90 10.76 -0.03 -1.25
C CYS A 90 9.91 -0.57 -0.09
N SER A 91 8.70 -1.08 -0.40
CA SER A 91 7.84 -1.81 0.54
C SER A 91 7.35 -0.89 1.65
N GLY A 92 7.72 -1.14 2.91
CA GLY A 92 7.61 -0.19 4.02
C GLY A 92 8.08 1.24 3.69
N GLY A 93 9.15 1.36 2.91
CA GLY A 93 9.67 2.66 2.46
C GLY A 93 8.78 3.36 1.44
N SER A 94 7.96 2.61 0.68
CA SER A 94 7.00 3.20 -0.26
C SER A 94 5.80 3.82 0.45
N TYR A 95 5.27 3.19 1.51
CA TYR A 95 4.21 3.78 2.34
C TYR A 95 4.68 5.09 2.93
N GLN A 96 5.90 5.10 3.47
CA GLN A 96 6.54 6.30 4.00
C GLN A 96 6.62 7.38 2.93
N ALA A 97 7.16 7.07 1.74
CA ALA A 97 7.32 8.06 0.68
C ALA A 97 5.98 8.69 0.29
N TYR A 98 4.95 7.87 0.04
CA TYR A 98 3.63 8.37 -0.33
C TYR A 98 2.98 9.15 0.80
N GLN A 99 2.92 8.60 2.01
CA GLN A 99 2.22 9.23 3.14
C GLN A 99 2.92 10.47 3.67
N ILE A 100 4.26 10.52 3.64
CA ILE A 100 5.02 11.73 3.98
C ILE A 100 4.67 12.83 2.99
N VAL A 101 4.74 12.57 1.67
CA VAL A 101 4.43 13.62 0.69
C VAL A 101 2.95 14.02 0.72
N ASP A 102 2.03 13.06 0.79
CA ASP A 102 0.59 13.34 0.74
C ASP A 102 0.15 14.17 1.95
N ASN A 103 0.63 13.80 3.14
CA ASN A 103 0.18 14.42 4.39
C ASN A 103 1.07 15.57 4.87
N TYR A 104 2.35 15.58 4.52
CA TYR A 104 3.39 16.52 5.00
C TYR A 104 4.22 17.08 3.83
N PRO A 105 3.59 17.87 2.93
CA PRO A 105 4.29 18.46 1.79
C PRO A 105 5.50 19.30 2.25
N GLY A 106 6.56 19.34 1.43
CA GLY A 106 7.78 20.11 1.70
C GLY A 106 8.90 19.34 2.41
N ILE A 107 8.63 18.15 2.96
CA ILE A 107 9.69 17.28 3.49
C ILE A 107 10.46 16.63 2.32
N LEU A 108 9.75 16.03 1.37
CA LEU A 108 10.32 15.42 0.16
C LEU A 108 9.77 16.15 -1.07
N ASP A 109 10.66 16.59 -1.96
CA ASP A 109 10.31 17.41 -3.12
C ASP A 109 9.84 16.55 -4.31
N GLY A 110 10.28 15.29 -4.35
CA GLY A 110 9.85 14.27 -5.30
C GLY A 110 10.21 12.88 -4.77
N ILE A 111 9.53 11.84 -5.25
CA ILE A 111 9.69 10.48 -4.71
C ILE A 111 9.92 9.43 -5.80
N VAL A 112 10.82 8.49 -5.48
CA VAL A 112 11.06 7.26 -6.24
C VAL A 112 10.65 6.06 -5.37
N PRO A 113 9.33 5.85 -5.16
CA PRO A 113 8.83 4.69 -4.45
C PRO A 113 9.05 3.44 -5.30
N ALA A 114 9.38 2.34 -4.62
CA ALA A 114 9.67 1.07 -5.25
C ALA A 114 8.85 -0.07 -4.64
N CYS A 115 8.61 -1.12 -5.43
CA CYS A 115 7.87 -2.33 -4.99
C CYS A 115 6.59 -1.91 -4.20
N SER A 116 5.92 -0.91 -4.75
CA SER A 116 5.10 0.06 -4.03
C SER A 116 3.84 -0.51 -3.40
N PHE A 117 3.39 0.11 -2.30
CA PHE A 117 1.98 0.15 -1.92
C PHE A 117 1.60 1.57 -1.47
N PRO A 118 0.33 2.00 -1.68
CA PRO A 118 -0.12 3.33 -1.28
C PRO A 118 0.00 3.61 0.23
N ASP A 119 -0.33 2.63 1.07
CA ASP A 119 -0.34 2.75 2.53
C ASP A 119 -0.27 1.37 3.21
N VAL A 120 0.12 1.36 4.49
CA VAL A 120 0.15 0.14 5.29
C VAL A 120 -1.22 -0.25 5.85
N GLY A 121 -2.06 0.74 6.20
CA GLY A 121 -3.33 0.53 6.90
C GLY A 121 -4.41 -0.16 6.10
N PHE A 122 -4.39 -0.02 4.77
CA PHE A 122 -5.45 -0.47 3.88
C PHE A 122 -4.90 -1.27 2.72
N ALA A 123 -4.03 -0.70 1.88
CA ALA A 123 -3.52 -1.41 0.70
C ALA A 123 -2.76 -2.69 1.09
N MET A 124 -1.93 -2.63 2.13
CA MET A 124 -1.29 -3.82 2.71
C MET A 124 -2.26 -4.60 3.60
N THR A 125 -2.81 -3.96 4.64
CA THR A 125 -3.49 -4.67 5.74
C THR A 125 -4.83 -5.30 5.33
N GLN A 126 -5.66 -4.63 4.52
CA GLN A 126 -6.91 -5.25 4.07
C GLN A 126 -6.64 -6.48 3.22
N ARG A 127 -5.73 -6.38 2.26
CA ARG A 127 -5.39 -7.52 1.39
C ARG A 127 -4.82 -8.70 2.19
N VAL A 128 -3.90 -8.50 3.14
CA VAL A 128 -3.38 -9.64 3.95
C VAL A 128 -4.47 -10.27 4.81
N THR A 129 -5.38 -9.47 5.36
CA THR A 129 -6.46 -9.99 6.22
C THR A 129 -7.49 -10.78 5.42
N ASP A 130 -7.87 -10.28 4.23
CA ASP A 130 -8.73 -11.02 3.30
C ASP A 130 -8.08 -12.33 2.85
N THR A 131 -6.80 -12.27 2.46
CA THR A 131 -6.00 -13.45 2.11
C THR A 131 -5.92 -14.45 3.26
N LYS A 132 -5.71 -13.98 4.50
CA LYS A 132 -5.69 -14.85 5.67
C LYS A 132 -7.04 -15.55 5.87
N LEU A 133 -8.15 -14.85 5.74
CA LEU A 133 -9.49 -15.46 5.83
C LEU A 133 -9.70 -16.51 4.73
N LEU A 134 -9.34 -16.21 3.48
CA LEU A 134 -9.48 -17.13 2.36
C LEU A 134 -8.63 -18.39 2.54
N THR A 135 -7.36 -18.22 2.91
CA THR A 135 -6.47 -19.36 3.17
C THR A 135 -6.91 -20.19 4.38
N ASP A 136 -7.43 -19.54 5.44
CA ASP A 136 -8.05 -20.22 6.59
C ASP A 136 -9.28 -21.04 6.19
N TYR A 137 -10.15 -20.48 5.34
CA TYR A 137 -11.30 -21.19 4.79
C TYR A 137 -10.87 -22.39 3.96
N PHE A 138 -9.94 -22.22 3.01
CA PHE A 138 -9.50 -23.31 2.14
C PHE A 138 -8.78 -24.41 2.92
N ALA A 139 -8.04 -24.08 3.99
CA ALA A 139 -7.42 -25.08 4.85
C ALA A 139 -8.44 -25.98 5.56
N ARG A 140 -9.62 -25.44 5.93
CA ARG A 140 -10.66 -26.19 6.68
C ARG A 140 -11.76 -26.77 5.81
N HIS A 141 -12.05 -26.13 4.68
CA HIS A 141 -13.23 -26.38 3.86
C HIS A 141 -12.91 -26.45 2.35
N GLY A 142 -11.62 -26.41 1.99
CA GLY A 142 -11.17 -26.40 0.60
C GLY A 142 -11.10 -27.78 -0.07
N ALA A 143 -11.53 -28.85 0.61
CA ALA A 143 -11.63 -30.16 -0.03
C ALA A 143 -12.53 -30.07 -1.28
N GLY A 144 -12.03 -30.51 -2.43
CA GLY A 144 -12.73 -30.39 -3.72
C GLY A 144 -12.57 -29.05 -4.45
N TRP A 145 -11.78 -28.10 -3.92
CA TRP A 145 -11.38 -26.89 -4.65
C TRP A 145 -10.10 -27.12 -5.43
N THR A 146 -10.10 -26.79 -6.72
CA THR A 146 -8.88 -26.80 -7.53
C THR A 146 -8.00 -25.58 -7.21
N GLU A 147 -6.70 -25.65 -7.52
CA GLU A 147 -5.79 -24.50 -7.37
C GLU A 147 -6.25 -23.32 -8.22
N GLU A 148 -6.74 -23.56 -9.43
CA GLU A 148 -7.27 -22.52 -10.31
C GLU A 148 -8.51 -21.84 -9.70
N GLN A 149 -9.40 -22.58 -9.07
CA GLN A 149 -10.55 -22.01 -8.36
C GLN A 149 -10.11 -21.14 -7.18
N LYS A 150 -9.11 -21.58 -6.40
CA LYS A 150 -8.57 -20.79 -5.29
C LYS A 150 -7.91 -19.52 -5.80
N ARG A 151 -7.10 -19.62 -6.87
CA ARG A 151 -6.48 -18.47 -7.56
C ARG A 151 -7.54 -17.48 -8.03
N ALA A 152 -8.59 -17.94 -8.72
CA ALA A 152 -9.67 -17.10 -9.23
C ALA A 152 -10.43 -16.37 -8.10
N VAL A 153 -10.65 -17.03 -6.96
CA VAL A 153 -11.26 -16.37 -5.79
C VAL A 153 -10.34 -15.32 -5.18
N THR A 154 -9.03 -15.58 -5.10
CA THR A 154 -8.07 -14.61 -4.56
C THR A 154 -7.76 -13.46 -5.52
N GLY A 155 -7.92 -13.68 -6.84
CA GLY A 155 -7.62 -12.71 -7.89
C GLY A 155 -6.15 -12.60 -8.29
N PHE A 156 -5.24 -13.22 -7.53
CA PHE A 156 -3.80 -13.18 -7.76
C PHE A 156 -3.35 -13.97 -9.00
N ALA A 157 -2.06 -13.81 -9.34
CA ALA A 157 -1.39 -14.58 -10.40
C ALA A 157 -1.41 -16.09 -10.13
N SER A 158 -1.22 -16.48 -8.87
CA SER A 158 -1.23 -17.87 -8.40
C SER A 158 -1.78 -17.94 -6.97
N TYR A 159 -2.29 -19.10 -6.56
CA TYR A 159 -2.70 -19.31 -5.17
C TYR A 159 -1.50 -19.27 -4.20
N ALA A 160 -0.27 -19.49 -4.70
CA ALA A 160 0.96 -19.38 -3.91
C ALA A 160 1.17 -17.97 -3.32
N VAL A 161 0.72 -16.91 -4.01
CA VAL A 161 0.70 -15.55 -3.45
C VAL A 161 -0.11 -15.50 -2.14
N ALA A 162 -1.25 -16.18 -2.09
CA ALA A 162 -2.10 -16.20 -0.92
C ALA A 162 -1.47 -16.97 0.24
N THR A 163 -0.94 -18.17 -0.02
CA THR A 163 -0.34 -19.02 1.02
C THR A 163 1.01 -18.49 1.50
N GLY A 164 1.87 -18.04 0.59
CA GLY A 164 3.21 -17.51 0.89
C GLY A 164 3.19 -16.22 1.70
N THR A 165 2.16 -15.37 1.52
CA THR A 165 2.03 -14.10 2.25
C THR A 165 1.10 -14.17 3.46
N ARG A 166 0.60 -15.35 3.83
CA ARG A 166 -0.39 -15.51 4.92
C ARG A 166 0.08 -14.96 6.26
N ARG A 167 1.38 -15.07 6.57
CA ARG A 167 1.96 -14.57 7.84
C ARG A 167 1.89 -13.05 7.93
N ASP A 168 1.78 -12.32 6.83
CA ASP A 168 1.75 -10.86 6.85
C ASP A 168 0.55 -10.28 7.62
N ALA A 169 -0.53 -11.04 7.76
CA ALA A 169 -1.68 -10.66 8.57
C ALA A 169 -1.40 -10.63 10.07
N VAL A 170 -0.21 -11.05 10.53
CA VAL A 170 0.22 -10.87 11.93
C VAL A 170 0.20 -9.40 12.37
N ARG A 171 0.28 -8.44 11.42
CA ARG A 171 0.19 -7.01 11.72
C ARG A 171 -1.08 -6.60 12.48
N ILE A 172 -2.13 -7.42 12.48
CA ILE A 172 -3.36 -7.16 13.23
C ILE A 172 -3.46 -7.97 14.53
N ASP A 173 -2.50 -8.86 14.83
CA ASP A 173 -2.46 -9.70 16.03
C ASP A 173 -1.66 -9.00 17.13
N PRO A 174 -2.29 -8.60 18.25
CA PRO A 174 -1.61 -7.89 19.34
C PRO A 174 -0.51 -8.70 20.03
N ARG A 175 -0.42 -10.01 19.79
CA ARG A 175 0.58 -10.91 20.38
C ARG A 175 1.65 -11.34 19.38
N GLY A 176 1.46 -11.03 18.10
CA GLY A 176 2.06 -11.77 16.99
C GLY A 176 3.58 -11.64 16.87
N ASP A 177 4.12 -10.44 16.98
CA ASP A 177 5.57 -10.15 16.88
C ASP A 177 6.02 -9.18 17.99
N CYS A 178 5.69 -9.53 19.23
CA CYS A 178 6.01 -8.77 20.45
C CYS A 178 7.38 -9.07 21.07
N GLY A 179 8.25 -9.82 20.38
CA GLY A 179 9.49 -10.36 20.95
C GLY A 179 10.45 -9.31 21.55
N VAL A 180 10.36 -8.07 21.08
CA VAL A 180 11.21 -6.96 21.53
C VAL A 180 10.92 -6.50 22.97
N LEU A 181 9.72 -6.76 23.48
CA LEU A 181 9.37 -6.43 24.86
C LEU A 181 9.62 -7.63 25.78
N PRO A 182 10.05 -7.44 27.04
CA PRO A 182 10.02 -8.49 28.06
C PRO A 182 8.61 -9.09 28.23
N GLU A 183 8.50 -10.39 28.48
CA GLU A 183 7.21 -11.11 28.56
C GLU A 183 6.21 -10.46 29.52
N LYS A 184 6.68 -10.01 30.70
CA LYS A 184 5.85 -9.33 31.71
C LYS A 184 5.18 -8.04 31.23
N LEU A 185 5.68 -7.42 30.16
CA LEU A 185 5.11 -6.20 29.58
C LEU A 185 4.14 -6.50 28.43
N ARG A 186 4.11 -7.74 27.92
CA ARG A 186 3.32 -8.09 26.73
C ARG A 186 1.86 -8.30 27.09
N TYR A 187 0.98 -7.92 26.18
CA TYR A 187 -0.45 -8.20 26.27
C TYR A 187 -0.73 -9.71 26.30
N HIS A 188 -1.58 -10.14 27.24
CA HIS A 188 -2.22 -11.44 27.21
C HIS A 188 -3.67 -11.30 27.68
N PRO A 189 -4.67 -11.81 26.94
CA PRO A 189 -6.09 -11.52 27.20
C PRO A 189 -6.59 -11.95 28.58
N ARG A 190 -5.92 -12.92 29.23
CA ARG A 190 -6.32 -13.44 30.56
C ARG A 190 -5.42 -13.02 31.70
N THR A 191 -4.11 -12.92 31.46
CA THR A 191 -3.10 -12.78 32.54
C THR A 191 -2.43 -11.42 32.55
N ALA A 192 -2.46 -10.70 31.43
CA ALA A 192 -1.90 -9.35 31.30
C ALA A 192 -2.75 -8.52 30.32
N PRO A 193 -4.05 -8.29 30.61
CA PRO A 193 -4.97 -7.63 29.68
C PRO A 193 -4.62 -6.16 29.42
N ARG A 194 -3.78 -5.55 30.28
CA ARG A 194 -3.26 -4.19 30.15
C ARG A 194 -1.84 -4.12 29.60
N GLY A 195 -1.26 -5.25 29.20
CA GLY A 195 0.07 -5.28 28.61
C GLY A 195 0.12 -4.60 27.24
N ALA A 196 1.34 -4.31 26.77
CA ALA A 196 1.59 -3.71 25.47
C ALA A 196 1.15 -4.64 24.34
N ARG A 197 0.34 -4.10 23.43
CA ARG A 197 -0.22 -4.78 22.26
C ARG A 197 0.62 -4.42 21.05
N CYS A 198 1.18 -5.41 20.36
CA CYS A 198 2.09 -5.20 19.23
C CYS A 198 1.40 -5.49 17.90
N ASP A 199 0.39 -4.67 17.61
CA ASP A 199 -0.29 -4.63 16.33
C ASP A 199 -0.28 -3.21 15.75
N LEU A 200 -0.64 -3.12 14.47
CA LEU A 200 -0.64 -1.89 13.69
C LEU A 200 -1.58 -0.82 14.27
N TYR A 201 -2.71 -1.22 14.85
CA TYR A 201 -3.72 -0.29 15.31
C TYR A 201 -3.35 0.32 16.66
N ASP A 202 -2.85 -0.50 17.59
CA ASP A 202 -2.36 -0.02 18.88
C ASP A 202 -1.09 0.84 18.73
N HIS A 203 -0.25 0.56 17.74
CA HIS A 203 0.88 1.44 17.40
C HIS A 203 0.43 2.80 16.84
N ALA A 204 -0.79 2.88 16.30
CA ALA A 204 -1.43 4.10 15.80
C ALA A 204 -2.57 4.60 16.72
N ARG A 205 -2.58 4.21 18.01
CA ARG A 205 -3.65 4.55 18.96
C ARG A 205 -3.87 6.05 19.15
N ASN A 206 -2.82 6.86 19.00
CA ASN A 206 -2.89 8.31 19.08
C ASN A 206 -3.64 8.93 17.89
N VAL A 207 -3.73 8.20 16.76
CA VAL A 207 -4.51 8.60 15.59
C VAL A 207 -5.94 8.08 15.72
N TYR A 208 -6.11 6.76 15.84
CA TYR A 208 -7.44 6.16 15.80
C TYR A 208 -8.24 6.36 17.08
N GLY A 209 -7.58 6.71 18.19
CA GLY A 209 -8.15 6.76 19.52
C GLY A 209 -8.41 5.35 20.06
N THR A 210 -8.96 5.31 21.29
CA THR A 210 -9.26 4.07 21.98
C THR A 210 -10.76 3.82 22.09
N ASP A 211 -11.09 2.55 22.22
CA ASP A 211 -12.39 2.08 22.68
C ASP A 211 -12.49 2.24 24.21
N PRO A 212 -13.54 2.89 24.75
CA PRO A 212 -13.62 3.17 26.17
C PRO A 212 -13.90 1.94 27.05
N GLU A 213 -14.47 0.88 26.49
CA GLU A 213 -14.79 -0.35 27.24
C GLU A 213 -13.54 -1.22 27.40
N THR A 214 -12.75 -1.35 26.34
CA THR A 214 -11.58 -2.23 26.30
C THR A 214 -10.25 -1.51 26.55
N GLY A 215 -10.19 -0.20 26.27
CA GLY A 215 -8.95 0.58 26.26
C GLY A 215 -8.07 0.34 25.03
N PHE A 216 -8.43 -0.57 24.13
CA PHE A 216 -7.66 -0.89 22.92
C PHE A 216 -7.85 0.14 21.82
N ALA A 217 -6.91 0.22 20.87
CA ALA A 217 -7.07 1.08 19.72
C ALA A 217 -8.31 0.71 18.88
N ARG A 218 -8.99 1.74 18.35
CA ARG A 218 -10.09 1.55 17.40
C ARG A 218 -9.55 1.05 16.06
N ARG A 219 -10.27 0.12 15.43
CA ARG A 219 -9.82 -0.55 14.20
C ARG A 219 -10.68 -0.21 13.00
N PRO A 220 -10.13 0.41 11.94
CA PRO A 220 -10.83 0.60 10.67
C PRO A 220 -10.75 -0.66 9.78
N LEU A 221 -11.04 -1.85 10.32
CA LEU A 221 -10.99 -3.13 9.61
C LEU A 221 -12.40 -3.67 9.38
N ASP A 222 -12.81 -3.87 8.13
CA ASP A 222 -14.14 -4.36 7.77
C ASP A 222 -14.06 -5.47 6.72
N ASN A 223 -14.88 -6.49 6.85
CA ASN A 223 -15.20 -7.41 5.75
C ASN A 223 -16.71 -7.74 5.65
N THR A 224 -17.55 -6.88 6.22
CA THR A 224 -19.00 -7.03 6.17
C THR A 224 -19.54 -6.72 4.77
N GLY A 225 -20.41 -7.59 4.24
CA GLY A 225 -21.00 -7.40 2.91
C GLY A 225 -20.08 -7.72 1.72
N ILE A 226 -18.79 -7.99 1.94
CA ILE A 226 -17.87 -8.41 0.87
C ILE A 226 -18.24 -9.82 0.38
N GLN A 227 -18.43 -9.94 -0.93
CA GLN A 227 -18.77 -11.19 -1.61
C GLN A 227 -17.51 -11.83 -2.19
N TYR A 228 -16.74 -12.56 -1.38
CA TYR A 228 -15.52 -13.20 -1.85
C TYR A 228 -15.82 -14.20 -2.97
N GLY A 229 -15.04 -14.14 -4.05
CA GLY A 229 -15.21 -15.00 -5.23
C GLY A 229 -16.36 -14.60 -6.17
N LEU A 230 -16.92 -13.39 -6.07
CA LEU A 230 -18.02 -12.96 -6.93
C LEU A 230 -17.66 -12.99 -8.43
N GLY A 231 -16.49 -12.46 -8.82
CA GLY A 231 -15.99 -12.55 -10.19
C GLY A 231 -15.85 -14.00 -10.64
N ALA A 232 -15.18 -14.84 -9.85
CA ALA A 232 -15.03 -16.27 -10.14
C ALA A 232 -16.35 -17.03 -10.28
N LEU A 233 -17.41 -16.61 -9.57
CA LEU A 233 -18.76 -17.16 -9.74
C LEU A 233 -19.38 -16.73 -11.08
N ARG A 234 -19.30 -15.44 -11.39
CA ARG A 234 -19.85 -14.87 -12.64
C ARG A 234 -19.19 -15.47 -13.88
N ASP A 235 -17.89 -15.72 -13.80
CA ASP A 235 -17.10 -16.31 -14.88
C ASP A 235 -17.24 -17.85 -14.95
N GLY A 236 -18.05 -18.45 -14.06
CA GLY A 236 -18.30 -19.89 -14.03
C GLY A 236 -17.14 -20.74 -13.50
N THR A 237 -16.04 -20.13 -13.05
CA THR A 237 -14.88 -20.85 -12.49
C THR A 237 -15.24 -21.58 -11.20
N ILE A 238 -16.09 -20.99 -10.35
CA ILE A 238 -16.62 -21.64 -9.15
C ILE A 238 -18.13 -21.83 -9.24
N SER A 239 -18.62 -22.91 -8.63
CA SER A 239 -20.05 -23.20 -8.56
C SER A 239 -20.78 -22.29 -7.55
N LYS A 240 -22.11 -22.16 -7.71
CA LYS A 240 -22.99 -21.51 -6.70
C LYS A 240 -22.81 -22.13 -5.30
N LYS A 241 -22.64 -23.45 -5.24
CA LYS A 241 -22.43 -24.19 -3.97
C LYS A 241 -21.14 -23.74 -3.29
N GLN A 242 -20.04 -23.66 -4.04
CA GLN A 242 -18.75 -23.15 -3.54
C GLN A 242 -18.85 -21.70 -3.08
N PHE A 243 -19.46 -20.82 -3.88
CA PHE A 243 -19.63 -19.41 -3.53
C PHE A 243 -20.47 -19.19 -2.26
N LEU A 244 -21.59 -19.91 -2.12
CA LEU A 244 -22.45 -19.84 -0.94
C LEU A 244 -21.75 -20.42 0.29
N ASP A 245 -21.04 -21.53 0.17
CA ASP A 245 -20.32 -22.14 1.28
C ASP A 245 -19.19 -21.23 1.79
N LEU A 246 -18.39 -20.70 0.87
CA LEU A 246 -17.34 -19.72 1.15
C LEU A 246 -17.89 -18.54 1.95
N ASN A 247 -18.90 -17.85 1.43
CA ASN A 247 -19.38 -16.61 2.05
C ASN A 247 -20.14 -16.81 3.36
N VAL A 248 -20.69 -18.02 3.60
CA VAL A 248 -21.29 -18.41 4.89
C VAL A 248 -20.21 -18.66 5.95
N ARG A 249 -19.10 -19.31 5.59
CA ARG A 249 -18.10 -19.79 6.55
C ARG A 249 -16.87 -18.89 6.71
N ILE A 250 -16.69 -17.90 5.84
CA ILE A 250 -15.46 -17.09 5.80
C ILE A 250 -15.19 -16.36 7.13
N GLY A 251 -16.23 -15.91 7.84
CA GLY A 251 -16.11 -15.24 9.12
C GLY A 251 -15.29 -13.95 9.09
N GLY A 252 -14.62 -13.67 10.21
CA GLY A 252 -13.82 -12.46 10.43
C GLY A 252 -12.82 -12.65 11.56
N PHE A 253 -12.38 -11.54 12.16
CA PHE A 253 -11.41 -11.51 13.25
C PHE A 253 -11.99 -10.81 14.48
N ASP A 254 -11.65 -11.32 15.66
CA ASP A 254 -11.86 -10.58 16.92
C ASP A 254 -10.73 -9.57 17.18
N GLN A 255 -10.75 -8.95 18.37
CA GLN A 255 -9.74 -7.97 18.82
C GLN A 255 -8.34 -8.57 19.03
N ASP A 256 -8.22 -9.89 19.10
CA ASP A 256 -6.96 -10.61 19.27
C ASP A 256 -6.53 -11.34 17.98
N ALA A 257 -7.08 -10.91 16.84
CA ALA A 257 -6.90 -11.47 15.50
C ALA A 257 -7.24 -12.96 15.37
N ARG A 258 -8.04 -13.51 16.29
CA ARG A 258 -8.53 -14.89 16.18
C ARG A 258 -9.67 -14.94 15.19
N HIS A 259 -9.70 -16.00 14.38
CA HIS A 259 -10.82 -16.24 13.48
C HIS A 259 -12.10 -16.47 14.30
N ILE A 260 -13.18 -15.80 13.91
CA ILE A 260 -14.51 -15.95 14.49
C ILE A 260 -15.56 -16.08 13.38
N ALA A 261 -16.71 -16.68 13.70
CA ALA A 261 -17.77 -16.92 12.71
C ALA A 261 -18.42 -15.63 12.19
N ARG A 262 -18.48 -14.57 13.01
CA ARG A 262 -18.99 -13.26 12.57
C ARG A 262 -17.94 -12.51 11.75
N ARG A 263 -18.39 -11.76 10.76
CA ARG A 263 -17.53 -10.86 9.97
C ARG A 263 -17.01 -9.71 10.85
N THR A 264 -15.81 -9.23 10.55
CA THR A 264 -15.19 -8.06 11.20
C THR A 264 -15.91 -6.81 10.74
N GLU A 265 -16.32 -5.97 11.68
CA GLU A 265 -16.94 -4.67 11.43
C GLU A 265 -16.02 -3.54 11.90
N ALA A 266 -15.79 -2.56 11.03
CA ALA A 266 -14.93 -1.43 11.34
C ALA A 266 -15.57 -0.43 12.30
N ASP A 267 -14.76 0.14 13.20
CA ASP A 267 -15.17 1.28 14.02
C ASP A 267 -15.33 2.54 13.16
N LEU A 268 -16.52 3.14 13.18
CA LEU A 268 -16.84 4.28 12.32
C LEU A 268 -16.09 5.58 12.68
N LYS A 269 -15.63 5.75 13.93
CA LYS A 269 -14.77 6.89 14.27
C LYS A 269 -13.39 6.69 13.65
N ALA A 270 -12.82 5.49 13.76
CA ALA A 270 -11.54 5.16 13.12
C ALA A 270 -11.62 5.26 11.59
N VAL A 271 -12.71 4.81 10.96
CA VAL A 271 -12.94 4.95 9.51
C VAL A 271 -12.91 6.42 9.09
N ARG A 272 -13.68 7.29 9.76
CA ARG A 272 -13.70 8.72 9.45
C ARG A 272 -12.33 9.36 9.68
N THR A 273 -11.67 9.02 10.78
CA THR A 273 -10.32 9.53 11.07
C THR A 273 -9.33 9.11 9.99
N ALA A 274 -9.33 7.84 9.56
CA ALA A 274 -8.43 7.35 8.53
C ALA A 274 -8.50 8.16 7.22
N TYR A 275 -9.71 8.49 6.77
CA TYR A 275 -9.93 9.35 5.60
C TYR A 275 -9.45 10.78 5.84
N ARG A 276 -9.92 11.41 6.94
CA ARG A 276 -9.66 12.83 7.20
C ARG A 276 -8.18 13.14 7.47
N THR A 277 -7.42 12.21 8.06
CA THR A 277 -6.00 12.40 8.44
C THR A 277 -5.01 11.71 7.50
N GLY A 278 -5.49 11.21 6.36
CA GLY A 278 -4.66 10.59 5.32
C GLY A 278 -3.91 9.33 5.75
N ARG A 279 -4.46 8.55 6.70
CA ARG A 279 -3.96 7.19 6.97
C ARG A 279 -4.29 6.25 5.82
N LEU A 280 -5.42 6.49 5.17
CA LEU A 280 -5.64 6.01 3.81
C LEU A 280 -5.06 7.08 2.89
N THR A 281 -4.01 6.74 2.15
CA THR A 281 -3.36 7.69 1.24
C THR A 281 -4.38 8.19 0.21
N SER A 282 -4.62 9.49 0.21
CA SER A 282 -5.64 10.13 -0.64
C SER A 282 -5.12 10.32 -2.06
N GLY A 283 -3.84 10.71 -2.19
CA GLY A 283 -3.25 11.18 -3.44
C GLY A 283 -3.55 12.65 -3.77
N GLY A 284 -4.40 13.31 -2.97
CA GLY A 284 -4.86 14.67 -3.20
C GLY A 284 -4.28 15.72 -2.24
N GLY A 285 -3.39 15.32 -1.34
CA GLY A 285 -2.61 16.26 -0.55
C GLY A 285 -1.35 16.67 -1.33
N GLY A 286 -0.18 16.64 -0.69
CA GLY A 286 1.07 17.03 -1.36
C GLY A 286 1.45 16.16 -2.56
N LEU A 287 0.88 14.97 -2.71
CA LEU A 287 1.09 14.13 -3.90
C LEU A 287 0.47 14.73 -5.17
N ALA A 288 -0.45 15.68 -5.07
CA ALA A 288 -0.94 16.43 -6.24
C ALA A 288 0.15 17.35 -6.83
N ASP A 289 1.12 17.75 -6.01
CA ASP A 289 2.09 18.83 -6.30
C ASP A 289 3.55 18.36 -6.38
N ALA A 290 3.78 17.05 -6.32
CA ALA A 290 5.11 16.43 -6.32
C ALA A 290 5.31 15.47 -7.51
N PRO A 291 6.47 15.47 -8.18
CA PRO A 291 6.83 14.44 -9.15
C PRO A 291 7.01 13.06 -8.50
N ILE A 292 6.51 12.02 -9.16
CA ILE A 292 6.56 10.62 -8.71
C ILE A 292 7.15 9.76 -9.85
N ILE A 293 8.24 9.05 -9.58
CA ILE A 293 8.72 7.98 -10.47
C ILE A 293 8.57 6.65 -9.73
N GLU A 294 7.54 5.90 -10.05
CA GLU A 294 7.30 4.60 -9.43
C GLU A 294 8.11 3.52 -10.14
N TYR A 295 8.99 2.84 -9.39
CA TYR A 295 9.81 1.76 -9.92
C TYR A 295 9.31 0.41 -9.41
N ARG A 296 9.19 -0.58 -10.29
CA ARG A 296 8.84 -1.94 -9.87
C ARG A 296 9.70 -3.00 -10.55
N ALA A 297 10.22 -3.91 -9.73
CA ALA A 297 10.59 -5.24 -10.16
C ALA A 297 9.35 -6.14 -10.04
N TYR A 298 9.00 -6.87 -11.10
CA TYR A 298 7.82 -7.73 -11.15
C TYR A 298 8.04 -8.98 -10.31
N THR A 299 7.16 -9.21 -9.33
CA THR A 299 7.22 -10.36 -8.41
C THR A 299 5.91 -11.14 -8.32
N ASP A 300 4.85 -10.74 -9.02
CA ASP A 300 3.56 -11.44 -9.01
C ASP A 300 3.69 -12.92 -9.48
N ASP A 301 4.68 -13.24 -10.32
CA ASP A 301 4.99 -14.60 -10.79
C ASP A 301 6.05 -15.34 -9.94
N SER A 302 6.38 -14.82 -8.75
CA SER A 302 7.31 -15.50 -7.83
C SER A 302 6.75 -16.86 -7.40
N PRO A 303 7.50 -17.98 -7.54
CA PRO A 303 6.98 -19.33 -7.27
C PRO A 303 6.43 -19.53 -5.84
N GLY A 304 7.07 -18.91 -4.84
CA GLY A 304 6.62 -18.96 -3.44
C GLY A 304 5.53 -17.96 -3.08
N GLY A 305 5.09 -17.13 -4.04
CA GLY A 305 4.26 -15.96 -3.78
C GLY A 305 5.07 -14.80 -3.19
N ASP A 306 4.64 -13.58 -3.51
CA ASP A 306 5.23 -12.36 -2.97
C ASP A 306 4.14 -11.31 -2.72
N THR A 307 4.36 -10.44 -1.75
CA THR A 307 3.37 -9.41 -1.38
C THR A 307 3.42 -8.16 -2.25
N HIS A 308 4.50 -7.92 -3.00
CA HIS A 308 4.75 -6.69 -3.75
C HIS A 308 4.07 -6.72 -5.11
N LEU A 309 2.75 -6.86 -5.09
CA LEU A 309 1.93 -7.09 -6.27
C LEU A 309 1.81 -5.84 -7.16
N ARG A 310 1.86 -6.02 -8.48
CA ARG A 310 1.84 -4.94 -9.48
C ARG A 310 0.59 -4.05 -9.37
N TYR A 311 -0.54 -4.61 -8.94
CA TYR A 311 -1.80 -3.87 -8.83
C TYR A 311 -1.70 -2.65 -7.89
N HIS A 312 -0.78 -2.65 -6.93
CA HIS A 312 -0.56 -1.51 -6.05
C HIS A 312 -0.08 -0.25 -6.77
N SER A 313 0.69 -0.38 -7.86
CA SER A 313 1.07 0.76 -8.71
C SER A 313 -0.17 1.37 -9.39
N LEU A 314 -1.10 0.51 -9.83
CA LEU A 314 -2.36 0.94 -10.45
C LEU A 314 -3.32 1.56 -9.42
N SER A 315 -3.34 1.01 -8.20
CA SER A 315 -4.08 1.55 -7.07
C SER A 315 -3.66 2.99 -6.77
N MET A 316 -2.35 3.25 -6.65
CA MET A 316 -1.87 4.61 -6.39
C MET A 316 -2.20 5.57 -7.54
N ARG A 317 -2.00 5.14 -8.80
CA ARG A 317 -2.38 5.95 -9.97
C ARG A 317 -3.86 6.30 -9.95
N LYS A 318 -4.73 5.33 -9.70
CA LYS A 318 -6.18 5.54 -9.65
C LYS A 318 -6.59 6.48 -8.53
N ARG A 319 -5.88 6.46 -7.40
CA ARG A 319 -6.10 7.41 -6.29
C ARG A 319 -5.72 8.84 -6.69
N LEU A 320 -4.58 9.05 -7.39
CA LEU A 320 -4.22 10.35 -7.97
C LEU A 320 -5.30 10.85 -8.94
N GLU A 321 -5.73 10.00 -9.87
CA GLU A 321 -6.80 10.34 -10.84
C GLU A 321 -8.11 10.70 -10.15
N LYS A 322 -8.53 9.92 -9.15
CA LYS A 322 -9.75 10.17 -8.37
C LYS A 322 -9.69 11.47 -7.57
N ALA A 323 -8.53 11.82 -7.02
CA ALA A 323 -8.38 13.00 -6.18
C ALA A 323 -8.17 14.29 -7.00
N ASN A 324 -7.43 14.20 -8.10
CA ASN A 324 -6.88 15.37 -8.80
C ASN A 324 -7.39 15.49 -10.25
N GLY A 325 -8.16 14.52 -10.75
CA GLY A 325 -8.55 14.43 -12.16
C GLY A 325 -7.41 14.00 -13.10
N THR A 326 -6.20 13.79 -12.57
CA THR A 326 -5.01 13.46 -13.36
C THR A 326 -3.98 12.71 -12.51
N SER A 327 -3.10 11.96 -13.19
CA SER A 327 -1.88 11.38 -12.62
C SER A 327 -0.65 11.80 -13.43
N ALA A 328 -0.69 12.96 -14.08
CA ALA A 328 0.35 13.39 -15.04
C ALA A 328 1.73 13.61 -14.40
N ASN A 329 1.78 13.79 -13.08
CA ASN A 329 2.98 13.85 -12.25
C ASN A 329 3.57 12.48 -11.88
N MET A 330 2.92 11.37 -12.27
CA MET A 330 3.40 10.01 -11.99
C MET A 330 3.89 9.31 -13.28
N VAL A 331 5.09 8.76 -13.22
CA VAL A 331 5.67 7.89 -14.26
C VAL A 331 6.03 6.54 -13.65
N SER A 332 5.47 5.45 -14.17
CA SER A 332 5.80 4.09 -13.71
C SER A 332 6.81 3.41 -14.65
N VAL A 333 7.79 2.73 -14.08
CA VAL A 333 8.76 1.92 -14.82
C VAL A 333 8.86 0.52 -14.21
N LEU A 334 8.91 -0.49 -15.09
CA LEU A 334 8.79 -1.90 -14.70
C LEU A 334 9.91 -2.75 -15.30
N GLU A 335 10.41 -3.73 -14.57
CA GLU A 335 11.32 -4.76 -15.09
C GLU A 335 11.11 -6.10 -14.37
N ASP A 336 11.76 -7.16 -14.83
CA ASP A 336 11.81 -8.42 -14.09
C ASP A 336 12.67 -8.30 -12.82
N SER A 337 12.56 -9.28 -11.93
CA SER A 337 13.20 -9.29 -10.61
C SER A 337 14.68 -9.70 -10.61
N ARG A 338 15.39 -9.61 -11.75
CA ARG A 338 16.80 -10.08 -11.87
C ARG A 338 17.79 -9.41 -10.91
N TYR A 339 17.47 -8.23 -10.39
CA TYR A 339 18.29 -7.48 -9.44
C TYR A 339 17.74 -7.57 -8.01
N GLY A 340 16.75 -8.42 -7.76
CA GLY A 340 15.91 -8.40 -6.57
C GLY A 340 14.79 -7.36 -6.64
N PRO A 341 13.95 -7.25 -5.60
CA PRO A 341 12.80 -6.35 -5.59
C PRO A 341 13.18 -4.86 -5.56
N PHE A 342 14.37 -4.54 -5.05
CA PHE A 342 14.89 -3.18 -4.97
C PHE A 342 16.41 -3.17 -4.81
N SER A 343 17.12 -2.68 -5.82
CA SER A 343 18.58 -2.67 -5.81
C SER A 343 19.14 -1.59 -6.73
N LEU A 344 20.05 -0.78 -6.19
CA LEU A 344 20.85 0.15 -6.99
C LEU A 344 21.87 -0.58 -7.88
N LYS A 345 21.79 -1.90 -8.12
CA LYS A 345 22.42 -2.56 -9.26
C LYS A 345 21.58 -2.44 -10.54
N SER A 346 20.27 -2.23 -10.41
CA SER A 346 19.36 -2.03 -11.54
C SER A 346 19.69 -0.73 -12.30
N PRO A 347 19.98 -0.80 -13.62
CA PRO A 347 20.11 0.38 -14.46
C PRO A 347 18.82 1.20 -14.54
N LEU A 348 17.65 0.55 -14.47
CA LEU A 348 16.35 1.22 -14.55
C LEU A 348 16.07 2.06 -13.29
N LEU A 349 16.34 1.52 -12.10
CA LEU A 349 16.20 2.27 -10.84
C LEU A 349 17.21 3.43 -10.77
N ARG A 350 18.47 3.17 -11.13
CA ARG A 350 19.52 4.19 -11.23
C ARG A 350 19.10 5.34 -12.14
N ARG A 351 18.58 5.00 -13.34
CA ARG A 351 18.07 5.98 -14.29
C ARG A 351 16.90 6.77 -13.71
N SER A 352 15.99 6.13 -12.98
CA SER A 352 14.83 6.77 -12.35
C SER A 352 15.26 7.86 -11.36
N LEU A 353 16.30 7.60 -10.55
CA LEU A 353 16.86 8.59 -9.63
C LEU A 353 17.49 9.78 -10.37
N THR A 354 18.29 9.53 -11.41
CA THR A 354 18.85 10.59 -12.24
C THR A 354 17.76 11.42 -12.94
N MET A 355 16.68 10.78 -13.40
CA MET A 355 15.55 11.49 -14.02
C MET A 355 14.76 12.30 -13.00
N MET A 356 14.61 11.82 -11.76
CA MET A 356 13.96 12.59 -10.69
C MET A 356 14.72 13.88 -10.38
N ASP A 357 16.05 13.79 -10.21
CA ASP A 357 16.90 14.98 -9.98
C ASP A 357 16.76 16.00 -11.13
N ARG A 358 16.82 15.53 -12.38
CA ARG A 358 16.61 16.39 -13.56
C ARG A 358 15.23 17.03 -13.57
N TRP A 359 14.20 16.27 -13.23
CA TRP A 359 12.81 16.75 -13.17
C TRP A 359 12.67 17.85 -12.11
N LEU A 360 13.17 17.61 -10.90
CA LEU A 360 13.12 18.60 -9.81
C LEU A 360 13.96 19.84 -10.12
N THR A 361 15.12 19.67 -10.75
CA THR A 361 15.97 20.80 -11.19
C THR A 361 15.24 21.68 -12.21
N ALA A 362 14.62 21.08 -13.23
CA ALA A 362 13.85 21.81 -14.22
C ALA A 362 12.60 22.47 -13.62
N LEU A 363 11.92 21.78 -12.70
CA LEU A 363 10.73 22.29 -12.01
C LEU A 363 11.06 23.51 -11.13
N ALA A 364 12.21 23.49 -10.46
CA ALA A 364 12.68 24.61 -9.64
C ALA A 364 13.03 25.85 -10.48
N ALA A 365 13.39 25.68 -11.75
CA ALA A 365 13.66 26.79 -12.67
C ALA A 365 12.38 27.44 -13.24
N ASP A 366 11.21 26.79 -13.13
CA ASP A 366 9.94 27.33 -13.61
C ASP A 366 9.34 28.34 -12.60
N THR A 367 9.67 29.61 -12.81
CA THR A 367 9.17 30.76 -12.03
C THR A 367 7.83 31.31 -12.54
N SER A 368 7.17 30.68 -13.52
CA SER A 368 5.91 31.18 -14.08
C SER A 368 4.76 31.19 -13.07
N HIS A 369 3.62 31.81 -13.41
CA HIS A 369 2.41 31.75 -12.58
C HIS A 369 1.46 30.60 -12.95
N ALA A 370 1.91 29.63 -13.77
CA ALA A 370 1.09 28.51 -14.16
C ALA A 370 0.71 27.62 -12.95
N PRO A 371 -0.43 26.92 -13.01
CA PRO A 371 -0.80 25.89 -12.03
C PRO A 371 0.34 24.89 -11.79
N ARG A 372 0.52 24.47 -10.54
CA ARG A 372 1.64 23.61 -10.13
C ARG A 372 1.76 22.33 -10.95
N ILE A 373 0.64 21.66 -11.21
CA ILE A 373 0.62 20.44 -12.02
C ILE A 373 1.10 20.67 -13.46
N GLU A 374 0.81 21.82 -14.06
CA GLU A 374 1.29 22.16 -15.40
C GLU A 374 2.81 22.37 -15.40
N LYS A 375 3.35 23.05 -14.38
CA LYS A 375 4.79 23.18 -14.21
C LYS A 375 5.46 21.82 -14.10
N ILE A 376 4.89 20.91 -13.29
CA ILE A 376 5.40 19.54 -13.15
C ILE A 376 5.41 18.84 -14.51
N VAL A 377 4.32 18.93 -15.27
CA VAL A 377 4.23 18.28 -16.59
C VAL A 377 5.25 18.86 -17.57
N ARG A 378 5.42 20.20 -17.62
CA ARG A 378 6.40 20.85 -18.49
C ARG A 378 7.85 20.53 -18.11
N ALA A 379 8.14 20.46 -16.81
CA ALA A 379 9.48 20.16 -16.30
C ALA A 379 9.89 18.69 -16.47
N LYS A 380 8.97 17.80 -16.88
CA LYS A 380 9.24 16.38 -17.02
C LYS A 380 10.29 16.14 -18.11
N PRO A 381 11.40 15.44 -17.83
CA PRO A 381 12.45 15.20 -18.84
C PRO A 381 11.92 14.41 -20.05
N ASP A 382 12.30 14.80 -21.28
CA ASP A 382 11.84 14.17 -22.55
C ASP A 382 12.10 12.66 -22.65
N GLY A 383 13.15 12.18 -21.98
CA GLY A 383 13.50 10.76 -21.91
C GLY A 383 12.73 9.98 -20.84
N LEU A 384 12.03 10.63 -19.91
CA LEU A 384 11.29 9.96 -18.85
C LEU A 384 9.91 9.56 -19.36
N ARG A 385 9.80 8.31 -19.81
CA ARG A 385 8.56 7.71 -20.29
C ARG A 385 8.15 6.55 -19.41
N GLU A 386 6.84 6.35 -19.30
CA GLU A 386 6.27 5.15 -18.71
C GLU A 386 6.56 3.94 -19.61
N GLY A 387 6.84 2.78 -19.01
CA GLY A 387 7.17 1.60 -19.77
C GLY A 387 7.81 0.47 -18.97
N CYS A 388 8.22 -0.59 -19.67
CA CYS A 388 8.85 -1.74 -19.06
C CYS A 388 10.10 -2.20 -19.83
N ASN A 389 11.06 -2.79 -19.14
CA ASN A 389 12.15 -3.55 -19.77
C ASN A 389 11.64 -4.93 -20.22
N THR A 390 12.01 -5.39 -21.42
CA THR A 390 11.74 -6.78 -21.83
C THR A 390 12.45 -7.78 -20.91
N ARG A 391 11.89 -8.99 -20.78
CA ARG A 391 12.58 -10.12 -20.15
C ARG A 391 13.77 -10.59 -21.01
N GLY A 392 14.75 -11.26 -20.39
CA GLY A 392 15.90 -11.89 -21.08
C GLY A 392 17.26 -11.20 -20.88
N ARG A 393 18.34 -11.79 -21.42
CA ARG A 393 19.73 -11.39 -21.11
C ARG A 393 20.07 -9.95 -21.48
N ARG A 394 19.46 -9.40 -22.54
CA ARG A 394 19.65 -8.03 -23.02
C ARG A 394 18.29 -7.31 -23.04
N PRO A 395 17.86 -6.72 -21.91
CA PRO A 395 16.56 -6.08 -21.81
C PRO A 395 16.52 -4.81 -22.69
N VAL A 396 15.40 -4.58 -23.35
CA VAL A 396 15.11 -3.36 -24.11
C VAL A 396 13.94 -2.65 -23.46
N PHE A 397 14.03 -1.32 -23.31
CA PHE A 397 12.94 -0.54 -22.74
C PHE A 397 11.83 -0.32 -23.77
N LEU A 398 10.62 -0.74 -23.42
CA LEU A 398 9.40 -0.55 -24.19
C LEU A 398 8.63 0.62 -23.57
N ALA A 399 8.57 1.75 -24.27
CA ALA A 399 7.77 2.90 -23.86
C ALA A 399 6.27 2.62 -24.16
N GLN A 400 5.55 2.12 -23.16
CA GLN A 400 4.13 1.80 -23.25
C GLN A 400 3.43 2.16 -21.93
N LYS A 401 2.16 2.59 -22.02
CA LYS A 401 1.34 2.80 -20.83
C LYS A 401 1.19 1.51 -20.05
N LEU A 402 1.38 1.57 -18.73
CA LEU A 402 1.23 0.41 -17.85
C LEU A 402 -0.18 0.40 -17.25
N ASN A 403 -1.20 0.28 -18.10
CA ASN A 403 -2.62 0.52 -17.77
C ASN A 403 -3.54 -0.70 -17.97
N ARG A 404 -3.00 -1.94 -17.87
CA ARG A 404 -3.73 -3.20 -18.09
C ARG A 404 -4.26 -3.42 -19.52
N ALA A 405 -3.77 -2.69 -20.51
CA ALA A 405 -4.16 -2.93 -21.91
C ALA A 405 -3.67 -4.34 -22.34
N PRO A 406 -4.56 -5.31 -22.64
CA PRO A 406 -4.18 -6.71 -22.85
C PRO A 406 -3.27 -6.89 -24.07
N ASP A 407 -3.39 -6.01 -25.06
CA ASP A 407 -2.56 -6.07 -26.27
C ASP A 407 -1.17 -5.47 -26.11
N SER A 408 -0.94 -4.69 -25.04
CA SER A 408 0.36 -4.12 -24.72
C SER A 408 1.40 -5.23 -24.51
N ARG A 409 2.60 -5.03 -25.06
CA ARG A 409 3.70 -5.95 -24.86
C ARG A 409 4.17 -5.95 -23.40
N CYS A 410 4.12 -4.81 -22.71
CA CYS A 410 4.39 -4.76 -21.27
C CYS A 410 3.38 -5.55 -20.46
N GLU A 411 2.10 -5.52 -20.82
CA GLU A 411 1.08 -6.31 -20.14
C GLU A 411 1.27 -7.81 -20.38
N LYS A 412 1.57 -8.22 -21.61
CA LYS A 412 1.89 -9.62 -21.95
C LYS A 412 3.13 -10.14 -21.22
N LEU A 413 4.14 -9.29 -21.00
CA LEU A 413 5.36 -9.65 -20.28
C LEU A 413 5.20 -9.69 -18.76
N TYR A 414 4.32 -8.88 -18.20
CA TYR A 414 4.20 -8.69 -16.75
C TYR A 414 2.75 -8.57 -16.31
N PRO A 415 1.86 -9.56 -16.53
CA PRO A 415 0.42 -9.38 -16.39
C PRO A 415 -0.03 -8.73 -15.07
N SER A 416 -1.00 -7.84 -15.14
CA SER A 416 -1.59 -7.26 -13.94
C SER A 416 -2.69 -8.18 -13.45
N HIS A 417 -2.58 -8.59 -12.20
CA HIS A 417 -3.59 -9.41 -11.56
C HIS A 417 -4.50 -8.57 -10.65
N SER A 418 -5.55 -9.21 -10.16
CA SER A 418 -6.52 -8.63 -9.25
C SER A 418 -6.15 -8.93 -7.79
N PHE A 419 -7.09 -8.66 -6.88
CA PHE A 419 -7.01 -8.93 -5.46
C PHE A 419 -8.41 -9.27 -4.93
N PRO A 420 -8.55 -9.84 -3.72
CA PRO A 420 -9.82 -10.42 -3.27
C PRO A 420 -11.02 -9.46 -3.32
N ARG A 421 -10.82 -8.17 -3.05
CA ARG A 421 -11.92 -7.19 -3.07
C ARG A 421 -12.26 -6.69 -4.47
N GLU A 422 -11.30 -6.57 -5.38
CA GLU A 422 -11.60 -6.28 -6.80
C GLU A 422 -12.34 -7.45 -7.46
N VAL A 423 -11.98 -8.70 -7.13
CA VAL A 423 -12.81 -9.88 -7.50
C VAL A 423 -14.22 -9.80 -6.90
N ALA A 424 -14.37 -9.19 -5.73
CA ALA A 424 -15.67 -8.93 -5.11
C ALA A 424 -16.40 -7.68 -5.68
N GLY A 425 -15.79 -6.97 -6.63
CA GLY A 425 -16.36 -5.80 -7.33
C GLY A 425 -15.87 -4.44 -6.85
N GLU A 426 -14.87 -4.35 -5.98
CA GLU A 426 -14.23 -3.08 -5.60
C GLU A 426 -13.40 -2.51 -6.77
N ASP A 427 -13.24 -1.18 -6.81
CA ASP A 427 -12.35 -0.51 -7.75
C ASP A 427 -10.86 -0.73 -7.40
N ILE A 428 -10.00 -0.76 -8.42
CA ILE A 428 -8.54 -0.96 -8.30
C ILE A 428 -7.85 0.04 -7.36
N ALA A 429 -8.44 1.23 -7.13
CA ALA A 429 -7.94 2.16 -6.13
C ALA A 429 -7.81 1.52 -4.74
N SER A 430 -8.61 0.50 -4.42
CA SER A 430 -8.64 -0.13 -3.09
C SER A 430 -8.74 0.93 -1.98
N ASP A 431 -9.68 1.87 -2.14
CA ASP A 431 -9.85 3.06 -1.30
C ASP A 431 -11.14 3.02 -0.46
N VAL A 432 -11.79 1.84 -0.35
CA VAL A 432 -13.00 1.63 0.45
C VAL A 432 -12.67 0.89 1.75
N ILE A 433 -12.72 1.62 2.87
CA ILE A 433 -12.49 1.03 4.21
C ILE A 433 -13.66 0.14 4.61
N LYS A 434 -14.87 0.73 4.58
CA LYS A 434 -16.15 0.09 4.85
C LYS A 434 -17.11 0.47 3.73
N CYS A 435 -17.63 -0.52 3.01
CA CYS A 435 -18.58 -0.28 1.94
C CYS A 435 -19.96 0.11 2.50
N ARG A 436 -20.70 0.93 1.74
CA ARG A 436 -22.16 1.00 1.95
C ARG A 436 -22.77 -0.32 1.48
N LYS A 437 -23.87 -0.73 2.11
CA LYS A 437 -24.53 -1.99 1.77
C LYS A 437 -25.80 -1.71 0.97
N ARG A 438 -26.10 -2.61 0.03
CA ARG A 438 -27.38 -2.71 -0.67
C ARG A 438 -27.96 -4.11 -0.52
N PRO A 439 -29.28 -4.29 -0.65
CA PRO A 439 -29.87 -5.63 -0.73
C PRO A 439 -29.25 -6.46 -1.86
N VAL A 440 -29.19 -7.79 -1.69
CA VAL A 440 -28.81 -8.68 -2.79
C VAL A 440 -29.85 -8.59 -3.91
N ARG A 441 -29.37 -8.48 -5.15
CA ARG A 441 -30.22 -8.42 -6.34
C ARG A 441 -29.76 -9.46 -7.35
N ARG A 442 -30.70 -10.15 -8.01
CA ARG A 442 -30.39 -11.27 -8.92
C ARG A 442 -29.57 -10.82 -10.13
N ASP A 443 -29.87 -9.63 -10.66
CA ASP A 443 -29.14 -8.99 -11.76
C ASP A 443 -27.66 -8.71 -11.43
N ALA A 444 -27.30 -8.59 -10.15
CA ALA A 444 -25.92 -8.43 -9.72
C ALA A 444 -25.07 -9.71 -9.89
N TYR A 445 -25.62 -10.83 -10.36
CA TYR A 445 -24.87 -12.08 -10.55
C TYR A 445 -24.73 -12.50 -12.03
N GLY A 446 -25.01 -11.60 -12.98
CA GLY A 446 -24.93 -11.91 -14.40
C GLY A 446 -25.88 -13.05 -14.78
N ASP A 447 -25.39 -14.03 -15.55
CA ASP A 447 -26.18 -15.15 -16.05
C ASP A 447 -26.42 -16.29 -15.03
N VAL A 448 -25.96 -16.11 -13.78
CA VAL A 448 -26.09 -17.12 -12.73
C VAL A 448 -27.56 -17.31 -12.35
N ARG A 449 -28.12 -18.47 -12.70
CA ARG A 449 -29.50 -18.86 -12.34
C ARG A 449 -29.57 -19.43 -10.93
N TRP A 450 -30.30 -18.76 -10.03
CA TRP A 450 -30.51 -19.22 -8.65
C TRP A 450 -31.85 -19.92 -8.47
N SER A 451 -31.83 -21.13 -7.91
CA SER A 451 -33.03 -21.73 -7.34
C SER A 451 -33.49 -20.97 -6.10
N GLU A 452 -34.75 -21.13 -5.72
CA GLU A 452 -35.31 -20.48 -4.54
C GLU A 452 -34.59 -20.83 -3.23
N PRO A 453 -34.22 -22.10 -2.94
CA PRO A 453 -33.42 -22.42 -1.76
C PRO A 453 -32.04 -21.75 -1.73
N GLU A 454 -31.34 -21.71 -2.86
CA GLU A 454 -30.03 -21.06 -2.97
C GLU A 454 -30.14 -19.55 -2.78
N TRP A 455 -31.14 -18.91 -3.39
CA TRP A 455 -31.40 -17.47 -3.25
C TRP A 455 -31.75 -17.10 -1.81
N ARG A 456 -32.60 -17.88 -1.14
CA ARG A 456 -32.89 -17.71 0.29
C ARG A 456 -31.63 -17.86 1.15
N ARG A 457 -30.76 -18.82 0.84
CA ARG A 457 -29.47 -18.98 1.54
C ARG A 457 -28.59 -17.75 1.37
N LEU A 458 -28.46 -17.23 0.14
CA LEU A 458 -27.69 -16.02 -0.15
C LEU A 458 -28.21 -14.80 0.63
N ARG A 459 -29.53 -14.59 0.62
CA ARG A 459 -30.20 -13.53 1.39
C ARG A 459 -29.94 -13.63 2.89
N ARG A 460 -29.92 -14.84 3.45
CA ARG A 460 -29.58 -15.05 4.87
C ARG A 460 -28.11 -14.76 5.15
N THR A 461 -27.19 -15.22 4.30
CA THR A 461 -25.75 -14.95 4.43
C THR A 461 -25.45 -13.45 4.46
N PHE A 462 -26.18 -12.68 3.64
CA PHE A 462 -26.05 -11.23 3.55
C PHE A 462 -27.32 -10.51 3.99
N ALA A 463 -27.86 -10.87 5.16
CA ALA A 463 -29.08 -10.26 5.70
C ALA A 463 -28.96 -8.73 5.86
N ALA A 464 -27.77 -8.25 6.22
CA ALA A 464 -27.45 -6.82 6.31
C ALA A 464 -27.10 -6.17 4.95
N GLY A 465 -27.18 -6.91 3.86
CA GLY A 465 -26.80 -6.49 2.51
C GLY A 465 -25.35 -6.80 2.12
N VAL A 466 -25.07 -6.59 0.83
CA VAL A 466 -23.75 -6.74 0.19
C VAL A 466 -23.16 -5.38 -0.15
N CYS A 467 -21.84 -5.31 -0.33
CA CYS A 467 -21.17 -4.07 -0.69
C CYS A 467 -21.73 -3.46 -1.99
N ASP A 468 -21.99 -2.16 -1.93
CA ASP A 468 -22.38 -1.31 -3.05
C ASP A 468 -21.21 -0.42 -3.45
N TYR A 469 -20.31 -0.95 -4.27
CA TYR A 469 -19.10 -0.25 -4.70
C TYR A 469 -19.36 0.88 -5.72
N THR A 470 -20.61 1.08 -6.17
CA THR A 470 -21.00 2.25 -6.97
C THR A 470 -21.13 3.51 -6.11
N ARG A 471 -21.19 3.36 -4.78
CA ARG A 471 -21.30 4.46 -3.84
C ARG A 471 -20.00 4.68 -3.09
N PRO A 472 -19.70 5.93 -2.67
CA PRO A 472 -18.63 6.21 -1.73
C PRO A 472 -18.74 5.36 -0.45
N GLY A 473 -17.59 4.90 0.05
CA GLY A 473 -17.50 4.18 1.32
C GLY A 473 -18.12 4.95 2.49
N VAL A 474 -18.52 4.23 3.54
CA VAL A 474 -19.08 4.83 4.75
C VAL A 474 -18.03 5.75 5.38
N GLY A 475 -18.41 6.98 5.70
CA GLY A 475 -17.51 7.97 6.32
C GLY A 475 -16.41 8.52 5.41
N ARG A 476 -16.40 8.15 4.11
CA ARG A 476 -15.51 8.74 3.12
C ARG A 476 -15.74 10.24 3.05
N GLN A 477 -14.63 10.98 3.08
CA GLN A 477 -14.56 12.42 2.99
C GLN A 477 -13.21 12.79 2.38
N SER A 478 -13.05 14.04 1.95
CA SER A 478 -11.74 14.55 1.55
C SER A 478 -10.79 14.57 2.73
N LEU A 479 -9.48 14.60 2.44
CA LEU A 479 -8.48 14.98 3.42
C LEU A 479 -8.90 16.34 4.02
N ARG A 480 -8.86 16.51 5.34
CA ARG A 480 -9.27 17.78 5.97
C ARG A 480 -8.25 18.90 5.69
N GLY A 481 -7.05 18.56 5.24
CA GLY A 481 -5.90 19.42 5.02
C GLY A 481 -4.60 18.61 5.13
N THR A 482 -3.48 19.25 4.81
CA THR A 482 -2.14 18.71 5.11
C THR A 482 -1.70 19.17 6.49
N TRP A 483 -0.67 18.55 7.08
CA TRP A 483 -0.20 18.94 8.42
C TRP A 483 0.46 20.31 8.50
N LEU A 484 0.79 20.93 7.36
CA LEU A 484 1.13 22.35 7.34
C LEU A 484 -0.07 23.26 7.64
N SER A 485 -1.30 22.73 7.59
CA SER A 485 -2.57 23.47 7.71
C SER A 485 -3.44 23.09 8.92
N TYR A 486 -2.96 22.19 9.79
CA TYR A 486 -3.71 21.72 10.98
C TYR A 486 -3.34 22.45 12.26
#